data_AF-A0A432H1Z2-F1
#
_entry.id   AF-A0A432H1Z2-F1
#
_cell.length_a   1.000
_cell.length_b   1.000
_cell.length_c   1.000
_cell.angle_alpha   90.00
_cell.angle_beta   90.00
_cell.angle_gamma   90.00
#
_symmetry.space_group_name_H-M   'P 1'
#
loop_
_entity.id
_entity.type
_entity.pdbx_description
1 polymer ?
#
loop_
_entity_poly.entity_id
_entity_poly.type
_entity_poly.pdbx_seq_one_letter_code
_entity_poly.pdbx_strand_id
1 'polypeptide(L)'
;REKGALLPAAMKILARHSMSWGFSDPLCPGHPDETDLAKVRKGVEIAVERARSGLRTSLEPEGLSHYSGDSLSAMLEGGFEKSRARFPGIQLDESRCTGCGVCVDACPLGCLSLSPLPARSGACVMCYECVVACPEEALTADFSRSEQVIRERIAKLRERQTTVIFPEETSGSLA
;
A
#
# COMPACT_ATOMS: atom_id res chain seq x y z
N ARG A 1 -9.07 -14.67 24.29
CA ARG A 1 -7.76 -13.97 24.20
C ARG A 1 -8.07 -12.52 23.90
N GLU A 2 -7.77 -11.60 24.82
CA GLU A 2 -7.73 -10.18 24.46
C GLU A 2 -6.78 -10.02 23.27
N LYS A 3 -7.28 -9.41 22.19
CA LYS A 3 -6.47 -9.13 21.01
C LYS A 3 -5.60 -7.93 21.34
N GLY A 4 -4.30 -8.15 21.50
CA GLY A 4 -3.31 -7.09 21.69
C GLY A 4 -1.91 -7.69 21.59
N ALA A 5 -1.12 -7.24 20.63
CA ALA A 5 0.29 -7.62 20.53
C ALA A 5 1.10 -6.54 21.26
N LEU A 6 1.86 -6.94 22.28
CA LEU A 6 2.87 -6.05 22.86
C LEU A 6 4.07 -6.04 21.92
N LEU A 7 4.43 -4.86 21.42
CA LEU A 7 5.46 -4.69 20.41
C LEU A 7 6.68 -3.97 21.02
N PRO A 8 7.91 -4.28 20.57
CA PRO A 8 9.09 -3.49 20.92
C PRO A 8 8.93 -2.04 20.47
N ALA A 9 8.52 -1.85 19.21
CA ALA A 9 8.20 -0.56 18.59
C ALA A 9 7.36 -0.81 17.32
N ALA A 10 6.81 0.24 16.72
CA ALA A 10 6.24 0.22 15.38
C ALA A 10 6.60 1.49 14.62
N MET A 11 6.37 1.48 13.31
CA MET A 11 6.58 2.64 12.46
C MET A 11 5.45 2.78 11.46
N LYS A 12 5.12 4.03 11.16
CA LYS A 12 4.38 4.43 9.97
C LYS A 12 5.37 5.11 9.03
N ILE A 13 5.39 4.72 7.76
CA ILE A 13 6.34 5.23 6.77
C ILE A 13 5.55 5.95 5.69
N LEU A 14 5.88 7.22 5.45
CA LEU A 14 5.36 7.96 4.30
C LEU A 14 6.03 7.44 3.03
N ALA A 15 5.23 7.06 2.05
CA ALA A 15 5.71 6.55 0.79
C ALA A 15 4.73 6.89 -0.34
N ARG A 16 5.25 6.87 -1.57
CA ARG A 16 4.41 6.94 -2.77
C ARG A 16 3.30 5.88 -2.70
N HIS A 17 2.06 6.30 -2.91
CA HIS A 17 0.94 5.38 -2.94
C HIS A 17 1.12 4.37 -4.08
N SER A 18 0.96 3.07 -3.82
CA SER A 18 1.18 2.00 -4.81
C SER A 18 0.48 2.34 -6.13
N MET A 19 -0.85 2.52 -6.13
CA MET A 19 -1.63 2.86 -7.33
C MET A 19 -1.30 4.17 -8.07
N SER A 20 -0.40 5.02 -7.56
CA SER A 20 -0.11 6.33 -8.17
C SER A 20 0.91 6.29 -9.32
N TRP A 21 1.34 5.10 -9.77
CA TRP A 21 2.20 4.96 -10.97
C TRP A 21 1.55 5.54 -12.22
N GLY A 22 0.23 5.43 -12.35
CA GLY A 22 -0.54 5.90 -13.51
C GLY A 22 -1.15 7.30 -13.36
N PHE A 23 -0.83 8.03 -12.29
CA PHE A 23 -1.40 9.38 -12.06
C PHE A 23 -0.48 10.43 -12.67
N SER A 24 -1.06 11.52 -13.18
CA SER A 24 -0.27 12.66 -13.67
C SER A 24 0.46 13.41 -12.54
N ASP A 25 -0.13 13.43 -11.34
CA ASP A 25 0.43 13.95 -10.10
C ASP A 25 0.46 12.84 -9.03
N PRO A 26 1.58 12.12 -8.86
CA PRO A 26 1.66 11.01 -7.92
C PRO A 26 1.47 11.45 -6.46
N LEU A 27 0.79 10.64 -5.66
CA LEU A 27 0.57 10.94 -4.24
C LEU A 27 1.84 10.66 -3.42
N CYS A 28 2.28 11.67 -2.67
CA CYS A 28 3.53 11.68 -1.90
C CYS A 28 4.77 11.42 -2.78
N PRO A 29 5.00 12.24 -3.82
CA PRO A 29 6.12 12.04 -4.73
C PRO A 29 7.45 12.27 -4.01
N GLY A 30 8.49 11.52 -4.37
CA GLY A 30 9.81 11.62 -3.75
C GLY A 30 9.94 10.95 -2.38
N HIS A 31 8.85 10.48 -1.78
CA HIS A 31 8.86 9.73 -0.54
C HIS A 31 8.86 8.19 -0.78
N PRO A 32 9.55 7.39 0.05
CA PRO A 32 10.36 7.83 1.20
C PRO A 32 11.63 8.55 0.75
N ASP A 33 11.91 9.70 1.37
CA ASP A 33 13.15 10.45 1.18
C ASP A 33 14.18 10.10 2.27
N GLU A 34 15.35 10.74 2.27
CA GLU A 34 16.34 10.45 3.32
C GLU A 34 15.90 10.83 4.74
N THR A 35 14.98 11.78 4.89
CA THR A 35 14.41 12.12 6.20
C THR A 35 13.52 10.98 6.70
N ASP A 36 12.71 10.39 5.82
CA ASP A 36 11.92 9.20 6.13
C ASP A 36 12.81 8.01 6.44
N LEU A 37 13.82 7.75 5.62
CA LEU A 37 14.74 6.64 5.80
C LEU A 37 15.58 6.78 7.07
N ALA A 38 15.98 8.00 7.45
CA ALA A 38 16.65 8.26 8.72
C ALA A 38 15.75 7.87 9.91
N LYS A 39 14.45 8.18 9.86
CA LYS A 39 13.50 7.75 10.88
C LYS A 39 13.29 6.24 10.89
N VAL A 40 13.26 5.59 9.72
CA VAL A 40 13.20 4.13 9.62
C VAL A 40 14.40 3.49 10.31
N ARG A 41 15.62 3.97 10.02
CA ARG A 41 16.85 3.48 10.67
C ARG A 41 16.79 3.65 12.19
N LYS A 42 16.43 4.84 12.68
CA LYS A 42 16.26 5.11 14.12
C LYS A 42 15.19 4.19 14.74
N GLY A 43 14.07 3.98 14.07
CA GLY A 43 13.00 3.12 14.57
C GLY A 43 13.40 1.65 14.64
N VAL A 44 14.23 1.16 13.71
CA VAL A 44 14.83 -0.18 13.77
C VAL A 44 15.78 -0.31 14.97
N GLU A 45 16.64 0.67 15.20
CA GLU A 45 17.55 0.68 16.36
C GLU A 45 16.77 0.58 17.68
N ILE A 46 15.73 1.42 17.85
CA ILE A 46 14.83 1.39 19.01
C ILE A 46 14.15 0.03 19.13
N ALA A 47 13.62 -0.52 18.03
CA ALA A 47 12.96 -1.81 18.05
C ALA A 47 13.90 -2.92 18.52
N VAL A 48 15.15 -2.94 18.04
CA VAL A 48 16.17 -3.92 18.41
C VAL A 48 16.59 -3.78 19.87
N GLU A 49 16.83 -2.56 20.34
CA GLU A 49 17.19 -2.30 21.74
C GLU A 49 16.08 -2.77 22.69
N ARG A 50 14.84 -2.35 22.44
CA ARG A 50 13.67 -2.76 23.23
C ARG A 50 13.41 -4.25 23.12
N ALA A 51 13.67 -4.85 21.94
CA ALA A 51 13.62 -6.29 21.76
C ALA A 51 14.55 -7.03 22.72
N ARG A 52 15.82 -6.60 22.78
CA ARG A 52 16.87 -7.19 23.63
C ARG A 52 16.64 -6.97 25.12
N SER A 53 16.18 -5.77 25.50
CA SER A 53 15.91 -5.42 26.90
C SER A 53 14.56 -5.96 27.41
N GLY A 54 13.81 -6.72 26.59
CA GLY A 54 12.50 -7.25 26.94
C GLY A 54 11.38 -6.20 27.04
N LEU A 55 11.67 -4.93 26.70
CA LEU A 55 10.70 -3.85 26.78
C LEU A 55 9.66 -3.98 25.66
N ARG A 56 8.38 -4.00 26.05
CA ARG A 56 7.25 -4.08 25.11
C ARG A 56 6.18 -3.07 25.51
N THR A 57 5.53 -2.49 24.52
CA THR A 57 4.41 -1.56 24.73
C THR A 57 3.19 -2.00 23.95
N SER A 58 2.01 -1.69 24.49
CA SER A 58 0.80 -1.64 23.68
C SER A 58 0.90 -0.42 22.76
N LEU A 59 0.28 -0.53 21.58
CA LEU A 59 0.05 0.61 20.71
C LEU A 59 -1.43 0.89 20.71
N GLU A 60 -1.78 2.09 21.14
CA GLU A 60 -3.16 2.57 21.09
C GLU A 60 -3.59 2.70 19.61
N PRO A 61 -4.65 1.99 19.18
CA PRO A 61 -5.09 1.98 17.78
C PRO A 61 -5.42 3.36 17.22
N GLU A 62 -5.79 4.33 18.07
CA GLU A 62 -6.21 5.67 17.70
C GLU A 62 -5.10 6.46 16.97
N GLY A 63 -3.82 6.10 17.19
CA GLY A 63 -2.68 6.69 16.48
C GLY A 63 -2.36 6.03 15.13
N LEU A 64 -2.92 4.84 14.87
CA LEU A 64 -2.60 3.98 13.70
C LEU A 64 -3.79 3.80 12.75
N SER A 65 -5.02 3.84 13.27
CA SER A 65 -6.23 3.69 12.47
C SER A 65 -6.70 5.06 11.98
N HIS A 66 -6.50 5.31 10.70
CA HIS A 66 -7.01 6.51 10.05
C HIS A 66 -8.49 6.40 9.65
N TYR A 67 -9.07 5.20 9.76
CA TYR A 67 -10.47 4.94 9.47
C TYR A 67 -11.36 5.19 10.70
N SER A 68 -12.53 5.79 10.49
CA SER A 68 -13.60 5.78 11.49
C SER A 68 -14.12 4.36 11.72
N GLY A 69 -14.67 4.08 12.90
CA GLY A 69 -15.24 2.77 13.25
C GLY A 69 -16.25 2.26 12.23
N ASP A 70 -17.16 3.14 11.76
CA ASP A 70 -18.16 2.81 10.75
C ASP A 70 -17.52 2.45 9.39
N SER A 71 -16.46 3.15 9.00
CA SER A 71 -15.74 2.88 7.75
C SER A 71 -15.03 1.52 7.81
N LEU A 72 -14.45 1.17 8.96
CA LEU A 72 -13.78 -0.10 9.16
C LEU A 72 -14.76 -1.27 9.12
N SER A 73 -15.88 -1.17 9.83
CA SER A 73 -16.95 -2.19 9.82
C SER A 73 -17.46 -2.45 8.41
N ALA A 74 -17.80 -1.40 7.66
CA ALA A 74 -18.28 -1.51 6.29
C ALA A 74 -17.23 -2.13 5.33
N MET A 75 -15.93 -1.91 5.57
CA MET A 75 -14.87 -2.56 4.79
C MET A 75 -14.74 -4.05 5.12
N LEU A 76 -14.83 -4.42 6.39
CA LEU A 76 -14.74 -5.82 6.83
C LEU A 76 -15.93 -6.66 6.34
N GLU A 77 -17.13 -6.08 6.28
CA GLU A 77 -18.34 -6.74 5.76
C GLU A 77 -18.33 -6.95 4.25
N GLY A 78 -17.59 -6.12 3.51
CA GLY A 78 -17.65 -6.08 2.04
C GLY A 78 -17.07 -7.32 1.35
N GLY A 79 -16.14 -8.04 1.99
CA GLY A 79 -15.44 -9.16 1.38
C GLY A 79 -14.54 -8.77 0.20
N PHE A 80 -13.81 -9.76 -0.32
CA PHE A 80 -12.81 -9.55 -1.38
C PHE A 80 -13.44 -9.18 -2.73
N GLU A 81 -14.50 -9.85 -3.15
CA GLU A 81 -15.14 -9.62 -4.47
C GLU A 81 -15.71 -8.21 -4.62
N LYS A 82 -16.38 -7.68 -3.59
CA LYS A 82 -16.90 -6.31 -3.59
C LYS A 82 -15.76 -5.28 -3.62
N SER A 83 -14.63 -5.61 -2.99
CA SER A 83 -13.43 -4.77 -3.02
C SER A 83 -12.78 -4.80 -4.41
N ARG A 84 -12.67 -5.99 -5.01
CA ARG A 84 -12.16 -6.21 -6.37
C ARG A 84 -12.94 -5.41 -7.41
N ALA A 85 -14.26 -5.33 -7.29
CA ALA A 85 -15.12 -4.55 -8.19
C ALA A 85 -14.85 -3.04 -8.20
N ARG A 86 -14.10 -2.50 -7.22
CA ARG A 86 -13.72 -1.08 -7.16
C ARG A 86 -12.44 -0.77 -7.95
N PHE A 87 -11.68 -1.79 -8.31
CA PHE A 87 -10.41 -1.69 -9.00
C PHE A 87 -10.65 -1.68 -10.53
N PRO A 88 -9.94 -0.84 -11.30
CA PRO A 88 -10.14 -0.74 -12.74
C PRO A 88 -9.81 -2.05 -13.48
N GLY A 89 -10.60 -2.34 -14.52
CA GLY A 89 -10.33 -3.48 -15.39
C GLY A 89 -9.02 -3.28 -16.17
N ILE A 90 -8.22 -4.33 -16.26
CA ILE A 90 -7.04 -4.35 -17.15
C ILE A 90 -7.50 -4.71 -18.56
N GLN A 91 -7.13 -3.87 -19.53
CA GLN A 91 -7.40 -4.01 -20.96
C GLN A 91 -6.11 -4.40 -21.69
N LEU A 92 -6.26 -5.14 -22.80
CA LEU A 92 -5.17 -5.49 -23.70
C LEU A 92 -5.37 -4.77 -25.03
N ASP A 93 -4.35 -4.05 -25.47
CA ASP A 93 -4.20 -3.58 -26.85
C ASP A 93 -3.42 -4.62 -27.64
N GLU A 94 -4.14 -5.44 -28.41
CA GLU A 94 -3.56 -6.51 -29.22
C GLU A 94 -2.61 -5.98 -30.30
N SER A 95 -2.80 -4.74 -30.77
CA SER A 95 -1.96 -4.15 -31.82
C SER A 95 -0.55 -3.80 -31.33
N ARG A 96 -0.41 -3.57 -30.02
CA ARG A 96 0.87 -3.29 -29.35
C ARG A 96 1.50 -4.54 -28.77
N CYS A 97 0.72 -5.60 -28.55
CA CYS A 97 1.22 -6.80 -27.88
C CYS A 97 2.12 -7.63 -28.81
N THR A 98 3.39 -7.76 -28.43
CA THR A 98 4.37 -8.60 -29.16
C THR A 98 4.37 -10.07 -28.72
N GLY A 99 3.58 -10.43 -27.70
CA GLY A 99 3.60 -11.77 -27.11
C GLY A 99 4.88 -12.09 -26.32
N CYS A 100 5.60 -11.08 -25.81
CA CYS A 100 6.90 -11.27 -25.15
C CYS A 100 6.85 -12.04 -23.81
N GLY A 101 5.68 -12.17 -23.18
CA GLY A 101 5.53 -12.94 -21.94
C GLY A 101 5.92 -12.24 -20.64
N VAL A 102 6.51 -11.03 -20.68
CA VAL A 102 6.95 -10.29 -19.46
C VAL A 102 5.83 -10.14 -18.41
N CYS A 103 4.59 -9.91 -18.86
CA CYS A 103 3.45 -9.81 -17.96
C CYS A 103 3.11 -11.10 -17.20
N VAL A 104 3.42 -12.27 -17.78
CA VAL A 104 3.24 -13.58 -17.15
C VAL A 104 4.24 -13.74 -16.00
N ASP A 105 5.51 -13.48 -16.27
CA ASP A 105 6.60 -13.57 -15.28
C ASP A 105 6.40 -12.56 -14.13
N ALA A 106 5.89 -11.38 -14.45
CA ALA A 106 5.60 -10.32 -13.49
C ALA A 106 4.41 -10.65 -12.56
N CYS A 107 3.58 -11.65 -12.87
CA CYS A 107 2.41 -11.96 -12.06
C CYS A 107 2.78 -12.78 -10.81
N PRO A 108 2.71 -12.22 -9.59
CA PRO A 108 3.14 -12.93 -8.38
C PRO A 108 2.24 -14.11 -8.02
N LEU A 109 1.05 -14.19 -8.62
CA LEU A 109 0.07 -15.25 -8.39
C LEU A 109 -0.06 -16.22 -9.57
N GLY A 110 0.74 -16.04 -10.64
CA GLY A 110 0.65 -16.88 -11.84
C GLY A 110 -0.74 -16.82 -12.51
N CYS A 111 -1.43 -15.67 -12.44
CA CYS A 111 -2.79 -15.53 -12.96
C CYS A 111 -2.86 -15.26 -14.47
N LEU A 112 -1.72 -15.28 -15.18
CA LEU A 112 -1.66 -14.99 -16.61
C LEU A 112 -1.07 -16.18 -17.37
N SER A 113 -1.64 -16.48 -18.53
CA SER A 113 -1.12 -17.44 -19.51
C SER A 113 -0.94 -16.76 -20.87
N LEU A 114 -0.06 -17.27 -21.72
CA LEU A 114 0.26 -16.66 -23.03
C LEU A 114 -0.07 -17.62 -24.18
N SER A 115 -1.02 -17.26 -25.06
CA SER A 115 -1.27 -18.00 -26.31
C SER A 115 -2.26 -17.30 -27.27
N PRO A 116 -1.79 -16.66 -28.36
CA PRO A 116 -0.49 -15.97 -28.46
C PRO A 116 -0.47 -14.69 -27.59
N LEU A 117 -1.64 -14.26 -27.13
CA LEU A 117 -1.85 -13.09 -26.30
C LEU A 117 -2.03 -13.47 -24.82
N PRO A 118 -1.78 -12.53 -23.89
CA PRO A 118 -1.97 -12.78 -22.48
C PRO A 118 -3.45 -12.92 -22.12
N ALA A 119 -3.79 -14.00 -21.40
CA ALA A 119 -5.12 -14.28 -20.88
C ALA A 119 -5.06 -14.42 -19.36
N ARG A 120 -6.03 -13.80 -18.67
CA ARG A 120 -6.07 -13.71 -17.20
C ARG A 120 -7.06 -14.70 -16.60
N SER A 121 -6.65 -15.38 -15.53
CA SER A 121 -7.48 -16.29 -14.73
C SER A 121 -8.20 -15.58 -13.56
N GLY A 122 -9.10 -16.31 -12.88
CA GLY A 122 -9.96 -15.78 -11.84
C GLY A 122 -9.26 -15.33 -10.55
N ALA A 123 -8.06 -15.80 -10.25
CA ALA A 123 -7.37 -15.53 -8.97
C ALA A 123 -6.65 -14.15 -8.93
N CYS A 124 -6.76 -13.33 -9.97
CA CYS A 124 -6.11 -12.02 -10.03
C CYS A 124 -6.55 -11.08 -8.90
N VAL A 125 -5.59 -10.58 -8.12
CA VAL A 125 -5.82 -9.65 -7.00
C VAL A 125 -5.74 -8.18 -7.38
N MET A 126 -5.65 -7.87 -8.67
CA MET A 126 -5.57 -6.50 -9.18
C MET A 126 -4.39 -5.71 -8.59
N CYS A 127 -3.20 -6.34 -8.54
CA CYS A 127 -1.96 -5.67 -8.13
C CYS A 127 -1.35 -4.82 -9.25
N TYR A 128 -1.73 -5.07 -10.51
CA TYR A 128 -1.29 -4.35 -11.71
C TYR A 128 0.19 -4.42 -12.07
N GLU A 129 0.95 -5.33 -11.47
CA GLU A 129 2.35 -5.55 -11.84
C GLU A 129 2.52 -5.84 -13.33
N CYS A 130 1.58 -6.59 -13.92
CA CYS A 130 1.55 -6.85 -15.36
C CYS A 130 1.36 -5.61 -16.24
N VAL A 131 0.70 -4.56 -15.72
CA VAL A 131 0.52 -3.27 -16.41
C VAL A 131 1.84 -2.48 -16.35
N VAL A 132 2.43 -2.40 -15.16
CA VAL A 132 3.69 -1.66 -14.94
C VAL A 132 4.86 -2.29 -15.70
N ALA A 133 4.93 -3.62 -15.73
CA ALA A 133 6.04 -4.34 -16.34
C ALA A 133 5.98 -4.47 -17.87
N CYS A 134 4.83 -4.16 -18.51
CA CYS A 134 4.67 -4.38 -19.94
C CYS A 134 5.51 -3.38 -20.76
N PRO A 135 6.57 -3.81 -21.47
CA PRO A 135 7.46 -2.89 -22.18
C PRO A 135 6.78 -2.22 -23.38
N GLU A 136 5.79 -2.89 -23.97
CA GLU A 136 5.01 -2.38 -25.09
C GLU A 136 3.82 -1.51 -24.64
N GLU A 137 3.60 -1.39 -23.32
CA GLU A 137 2.42 -0.79 -22.69
C GLU A 137 1.10 -1.29 -23.29
N ALA A 138 1.07 -2.56 -23.74
CA ALA A 138 -0.09 -3.20 -24.32
C ALA A 138 -1.16 -3.52 -23.27
N LEU A 139 -0.79 -3.62 -21.99
CA LEU A 139 -1.72 -3.79 -20.88
C LEU A 139 -1.96 -2.45 -20.20
N THR A 140 -3.21 -2.01 -20.11
CA THR A 140 -3.58 -0.70 -19.53
C THR A 140 -4.74 -0.82 -18.55
N ALA A 141 -4.89 0.16 -17.66
CA ALA A 141 -6.04 0.29 -16.78
C ALA A 141 -6.32 1.78 -16.52
N ASP A 142 -7.60 2.17 -16.49
CA ASP A 142 -8.00 3.56 -16.23
C ASP A 142 -8.11 3.82 -14.72
N PHE A 143 -7.14 4.54 -14.17
CA PHE A 143 -7.10 4.86 -12.74
C PHE A 143 -7.85 6.14 -12.36
N SER A 144 -8.49 6.85 -13.31
CA SER A 144 -9.10 8.17 -13.05
C SER A 144 -10.09 8.15 -11.88
N ARG A 145 -10.95 7.13 -11.83
CA ARG A 145 -11.89 6.94 -10.72
C ARG A 145 -11.18 6.61 -9.40
N SER A 146 -10.17 5.76 -9.43
CA SER A 146 -9.39 5.39 -8.24
C SER A 146 -8.67 6.61 -7.67
N GLU A 147 -8.05 7.42 -8.54
CA GLU A 147 -7.39 8.66 -8.17
C GLU A 147 -8.36 9.62 -7.47
N GLN A 148 -9.53 9.88 -8.06
CA GLN A 148 -10.56 10.72 -7.46
C GLN A 148 -10.93 10.24 -6.05
N VAL A 149 -11.24 8.94 -5.91
CA VAL A 149 -11.64 8.36 -4.61
C VAL A 149 -10.53 8.47 -3.56
N ILE A 150 -9.27 8.25 -3.95
CA ILE A 150 -8.14 8.34 -3.02
C ILE A 150 -7.94 9.79 -2.57
N ARG A 151 -8.00 10.77 -3.49
CA ARG A 151 -7.86 12.19 -3.16
C ARG A 151 -8.98 12.66 -2.23
N GLU A 152 -10.23 12.28 -2.51
CA GLU A 152 -11.37 12.57 -1.63
C GLU A 152 -11.22 11.96 -0.24
N ARG A 153 -10.65 10.76 -0.14
CA ARG A 153 -10.34 10.13 1.15
C ARG A 153 -9.25 10.88 1.89
N ILE A 154 -8.14 11.20 1.23
CA ILE A 154 -7.04 11.96 1.84
C ILE A 154 -7.54 13.29 2.41
N ALA A 155 -8.43 14.00 1.71
CA ALA A 155 -9.01 15.26 2.18
C ALA A 155 -9.88 15.11 3.44
N LYS A 156 -10.43 13.91 3.70
CA LYS A 156 -11.31 13.62 4.84
C LYS A 156 -10.59 12.91 5.99
N LEU A 157 -9.53 12.17 5.68
CA LEU A 157 -8.74 11.43 6.66
C LEU A 157 -7.88 12.40 7.47
N ARG A 158 -7.98 12.33 8.80
CA ARG A 158 -7.12 13.10 9.72
C ARG A 158 -5.81 12.36 9.97
N GLU A 159 -5.16 11.97 8.88
CA GLU A 159 -3.96 11.16 8.90
C GLU A 159 -2.71 12.05 8.85
N ARG A 160 -1.74 11.83 9.76
CA ARG A 160 -0.43 12.51 9.66
C ARG A 160 0.31 12.03 8.42
N GLN A 161 0.58 12.92 7.48
CA GLN A 161 1.33 12.62 6.26
C GLN A 161 2.85 12.71 6.50
N THR A 162 3.34 11.96 7.50
CA THR A 162 4.76 11.93 7.85
C THR A 162 5.16 10.54 8.33
N THR A 163 6.44 10.22 8.21
CA THR A 163 7.03 9.04 8.86
C THR A 163 7.09 9.27 10.38
N VAL A 164 6.60 8.30 11.16
CA VAL A 164 6.45 8.35 12.63
C VAL A 164 6.92 7.03 13.24
N ILE A 165 7.60 7.10 14.39
CA ILE A 165 8.03 5.97 15.20
C ILE A 165 7.12 5.89 16.44
N PHE A 166 6.70 4.68 16.81
CA PHE A 166 5.88 4.41 17.98
C PHE A 166 6.58 3.47 18.97
N PRO A 167 6.48 3.71 20.30
CA PRO A 167 5.82 4.86 20.91
C PRO A 167 6.56 6.16 20.56
N GLU A 168 5.82 7.25 20.35
CA GLU A 168 6.44 8.55 20.10
C GLU A 168 7.30 8.91 21.33
N GLU A 169 8.55 9.32 21.11
CA GLU A 169 9.32 9.95 22.18
C GLU A 169 8.51 11.16 22.62
N THR A 170 7.83 11.07 23.77
CA THR A 170 7.27 12.25 24.40
C THR A 170 8.46 13.17 24.56
N SER A 171 8.41 14.35 23.96
CA SER A 171 9.32 15.44 24.30
C SER A 171 9.20 15.61 25.81
N GLY A 172 10.08 14.94 26.54
CA GLY A 172 10.14 15.02 27.98
C GLY A 172 10.35 16.49 28.28
N SER A 173 9.34 17.09 28.89
CA SER A 173 9.54 17.95 30.03
C SER A 173 10.73 17.41 30.83
N LEU A 174 11.91 17.90 30.53
CA LEU A 174 12.99 18.01 31.50
C LEU A 174 12.46 18.99 32.55
N ALA A 175 11.86 18.44 33.59
CA ALA A 175 11.91 19.05 34.90
C ALA A 175 13.34 18.92 35.43
#